data_AF-A0A928ESR0-F1
#
_entry.id   AF-A0A928ESR0-F1
#
_cell.length_a   1.000
_cell.length_b   1.000
_cell.length_c   1.000
_cell.angle_alpha   90.00
_cell.angle_beta   90.00
_cell.angle_gamma   90.00
#
_symmetry.space_group_name_H-M   'P 1'
#
loop_
_entity.id
_entity.type
_entity.pdbx_description
1 polymer ?
#
loop_
_entity_poly.entity_id
_entity_poly.type
_entity_poly.pdbx_seq_one_letter_code
_entity_poly.pdbx_strand_id
1 'polypeptide(L)'
;MSRMFGTVSRGVRAPIIRNGDNIVDIVTESVLEASRVEGVPFHDRDIVAMTEAVVARAQGNYATVDDIATDIKNKFGGETVGVIFPILSRNRFAICLRGIAKGSKKVVLMLSYPSDEVGNHLISMEAVDEKDVNPYRDVLTLAQYRELFGYQKHTFTGVDYVEYYESLIRECGAEAEIIFANNAKAILPYTKNVLCCDIHTRARTKRILKAAGAEVVLGLDEILNAPVNGSGYNADYGLLGSNKATEDQVKLFPRDCQPVVDAIQKQLFEATGKKIEVMVYGDGAFKDPIGKIWELADPVVSPAYTKGLEGTPNELKLKYLADNDFSNLEGEELKAAIKAKIHEKDDNLVGQMISEGTTPRRLTDLIGSLCDLTSGSGDKGTPIIWIQGYFDNYTAE
;
A
#
# COMPACT_ATOMS: atom_id res chain seq x y z
N MET A 1 2.93 33.66 -22.59
CA MET A 1 1.54 33.14 -22.59
C MET A 1 1.37 32.50 -21.23
N SER A 2 0.42 32.96 -20.41
CA SER A 2 0.24 32.43 -19.06
C SER A 2 -0.13 30.95 -19.12
N ARG A 3 0.64 30.09 -18.49
CA ARG A 3 0.29 28.69 -18.30
C ARG A 3 -1.06 28.55 -17.58
N MET A 4 -1.97 27.79 -18.18
CA MET A 4 -3.34 27.58 -17.66
C MET A 4 -3.51 26.25 -16.91
N PHE A 5 -2.68 25.26 -17.23
CA PHE A 5 -2.67 23.96 -16.55
C PHE A 5 -1.62 23.97 -15.45
N GLY A 6 -2.03 23.67 -14.21
CA GLY A 6 -1.12 23.44 -13.09
C GLY A 6 -0.47 22.06 -13.19
N THR A 7 -0.85 21.17 -12.28
CA THR A 7 -0.41 19.77 -12.29
C THR A 7 -1.16 18.94 -13.33
N VAL A 8 -0.42 18.19 -14.14
CA VAL A 8 -0.97 17.26 -15.13
C VAL A 8 -0.39 15.86 -14.86
N SER A 9 -1.27 14.86 -14.72
CA SER A 9 -0.89 13.45 -14.54
C SER A 9 -1.27 12.64 -15.78
N ARG A 10 -0.32 11.90 -16.35
CA ARG A 10 -0.53 11.09 -17.56
C ARG A 10 -0.10 9.65 -17.34
N GLY A 11 -0.96 8.70 -17.68
CA GLY A 11 -0.58 7.29 -17.79
C GLY A 11 0.17 7.04 -19.11
N VAL A 12 1.41 6.60 -19.01
CA VAL A 12 2.28 6.25 -20.14
C VAL A 12 2.11 4.77 -20.45
N ARG A 13 1.77 4.46 -21.70
CA ARG A 13 1.64 3.07 -22.15
C ARG A 13 3.02 2.42 -22.22
N ALA A 14 3.12 1.20 -21.70
CA ALA A 14 4.36 0.42 -21.67
C ALA A 14 4.14 -0.98 -22.26
N PRO A 15 5.20 -1.67 -22.72
CA PRO A 15 5.10 -3.07 -23.09
C PRO A 15 4.72 -3.96 -21.89
N ILE A 16 4.30 -5.19 -22.16
CA ILE A 16 4.02 -6.17 -21.11
C ILE A 16 5.34 -6.62 -20.49
N ILE A 17 5.56 -6.26 -19.23
CA ILE A 17 6.78 -6.53 -18.49
C ILE A 17 6.78 -7.96 -17.93
N ARG A 18 7.87 -8.68 -18.18
CA ARG A 18 8.11 -10.07 -17.82
C ARG A 18 9.34 -10.20 -16.93
N ASN A 19 9.49 -11.40 -16.38
CA ASN A 19 10.66 -11.77 -15.59
C ASN A 19 11.95 -11.62 -16.41
N GLY A 20 12.92 -10.89 -15.86
CA GLY A 20 14.24 -10.67 -16.46
C GLY A 20 14.32 -9.45 -17.38
N ASP A 21 13.20 -8.75 -17.60
CA ASP A 21 13.20 -7.53 -18.42
C ASP A 21 13.98 -6.40 -17.75
N ASN A 22 14.67 -5.59 -18.55
CA ASN A 22 15.34 -4.40 -18.04
C ASN A 22 14.33 -3.27 -17.80
N ILE A 23 13.82 -3.19 -16.57
CA ILE A 23 12.82 -2.19 -16.19
C ILE A 23 13.34 -0.74 -16.35
N VAL A 24 14.65 -0.51 -16.19
CA VAL A 24 15.24 0.82 -16.33
C VAL A 24 15.11 1.31 -17.76
N ASP A 25 15.49 0.46 -18.73
CA ASP A 25 15.42 0.80 -20.15
C ASP A 25 13.95 0.93 -20.59
N ILE A 26 13.09 -0.01 -20.20
CA ILE A 26 11.66 0.00 -20.56
C ILE A 26 11.00 1.30 -20.10
N VAL A 27 11.23 1.72 -18.85
CA VAL A 27 10.61 2.94 -18.32
C VAL A 27 11.14 4.17 -19.05
N THR A 28 12.45 4.27 -19.22
CA THR A 28 13.09 5.40 -19.89
C THR A 28 12.63 5.53 -21.33
N GLU A 29 12.67 4.44 -22.10
CA GLU A 29 12.26 4.41 -23.51
C GLU A 29 10.77 4.72 -23.68
N SER A 30 9.90 4.17 -22.82
CA SER A 30 8.45 4.42 -22.89
C SER A 30 8.12 5.90 -22.70
N VAL A 31 8.78 6.57 -21.76
CA VAL A 31 8.55 8.00 -21.48
C VAL A 31 9.14 8.88 -22.60
N LEU A 32 10.34 8.56 -23.09
CA LEU A 32 10.96 9.27 -24.23
C LEU A 32 10.11 9.12 -25.50
N GLU A 33 9.60 7.92 -25.77
CA GLU A 33 8.72 7.66 -26.91
C GLU A 33 7.39 8.41 -26.75
N ALA A 34 6.77 8.39 -25.57
CA ALA A 34 5.56 9.15 -25.30
C ALA A 34 5.76 10.66 -25.54
N SER A 35 6.88 11.22 -25.07
CA SER A 35 7.25 12.62 -25.34
C SER A 35 7.36 12.91 -26.84
N ARG A 36 8.05 12.03 -27.59
CA ARG A 36 8.24 12.17 -29.05
C ARG A 36 6.93 12.08 -29.83
N VAL A 37 6.06 11.15 -29.48
CA VAL A 37 4.80 10.87 -30.20
C VAL A 37 3.72 11.89 -29.87
N GLU A 38 3.57 12.22 -28.58
CA GLU A 38 2.51 13.13 -28.10
C GLU A 38 2.96 14.61 -28.12
N GLY A 39 4.23 14.89 -28.42
CA GLY A 39 4.77 16.25 -28.49
C GLY A 39 4.83 16.96 -27.12
N VAL A 40 4.97 16.20 -26.03
CA VAL A 40 5.05 16.74 -24.67
C VAL A 40 6.52 16.97 -24.30
N PRO A 41 6.96 18.20 -24.01
CA PRO A 41 8.35 18.47 -23.63
C PRO A 41 8.62 18.09 -22.17
N PHE A 42 9.87 17.74 -21.88
CA PHE A 42 10.36 17.52 -20.52
C PHE A 42 10.72 18.83 -19.81
N HIS A 43 10.46 18.88 -18.51
CA HIS A 43 10.87 19.98 -17.64
C HIS A 43 11.68 19.45 -16.45
N ASP A 44 12.52 20.32 -15.91
CA ASP A 44 13.12 20.07 -14.60
C ASP A 44 11.99 19.90 -13.57
N ARG A 45 12.17 18.97 -12.62
CA ARG A 45 11.18 18.64 -11.57
C ARG A 45 9.90 17.96 -12.06
N ASP A 46 9.82 17.54 -13.33
CA ASP A 46 8.87 16.51 -13.73
C ASP A 46 9.05 15.25 -12.88
N ILE A 47 8.01 14.44 -12.77
CA ILE A 47 8.04 13.18 -12.01
C ILE A 47 7.69 12.02 -12.93
N VAL A 48 8.54 11.01 -12.96
CA VAL A 48 8.26 9.72 -13.62
C VAL A 48 8.14 8.65 -12.53
N ALA A 49 6.94 8.08 -12.39
CA ALA A 49 6.66 7.06 -11.41
C ALA A 49 6.31 5.73 -12.09
N MET A 50 6.67 4.60 -11.50
CA MET A 50 6.28 3.27 -11.99
C MET A 50 5.73 2.40 -10.86
N THR A 51 4.79 1.51 -11.17
CA THR A 51 4.24 0.61 -10.15
C THR A 51 5.32 -0.33 -9.60
N GLU A 52 5.30 -0.52 -8.29
CA GLU A 52 5.98 -1.59 -7.57
C GLU A 52 5.72 -2.96 -8.21
N ALA A 53 4.53 -3.14 -8.75
CA ALA A 53 4.11 -4.37 -9.39
C ALA A 53 4.94 -4.72 -10.62
N VAL A 54 5.33 -3.73 -11.46
CA VAL A 54 6.13 -4.00 -12.65
C VAL A 54 7.62 -4.15 -12.32
N VAL A 55 8.12 -3.42 -11.32
CA VAL A 55 9.48 -3.62 -10.80
C VAL A 55 9.63 -5.03 -10.26
N ALA A 56 8.69 -5.50 -9.43
CA ALA A 56 8.69 -6.85 -8.88
C ALA A 56 8.60 -7.93 -9.97
N ARG A 57 7.82 -7.69 -11.04
CA ARG A 57 7.72 -8.61 -12.19
C ARG A 57 9.04 -8.73 -12.92
N ALA A 58 9.69 -7.60 -13.23
CA ALA A 58 10.99 -7.55 -13.89
C ALA A 58 12.07 -8.26 -13.08
N GLN A 59 12.06 -8.09 -11.76
CA GLN A 59 13.01 -8.74 -10.84
C GLN A 59 12.90 -10.26 -10.77
N GLY A 60 11.77 -10.85 -11.20
CA GLY A 60 11.57 -12.28 -11.03
C GLY A 60 11.40 -12.70 -9.57
N ASN A 61 11.00 -11.78 -8.68
CA ASN A 61 10.95 -12.03 -7.24
C ASN A 61 9.68 -12.79 -6.84
N TYR A 62 9.67 -14.10 -7.06
CA TYR A 62 8.53 -14.97 -6.80
C TYR A 62 8.85 -16.06 -5.78
N ALA A 63 7.84 -16.51 -5.05
CA ALA A 63 7.94 -17.64 -4.14
C ALA A 63 6.71 -18.52 -4.23
N THR A 64 6.90 -19.83 -4.08
CA THR A 64 5.79 -20.78 -4.12
C THR A 64 5.11 -20.87 -2.76
N VAL A 65 3.88 -21.39 -2.75
CA VAL A 65 3.16 -21.75 -1.53
C VAL A 65 3.96 -22.75 -0.69
N ASP A 66 4.76 -23.62 -1.30
CA ASP A 66 5.57 -24.62 -0.59
C ASP A 66 6.84 -24.00 0.03
N ASP A 67 7.39 -22.92 -0.56
CA ASP A 67 8.46 -22.13 0.06
C ASP A 67 7.95 -21.42 1.32
N ILE A 68 6.75 -20.82 1.24
CA ILE A 68 6.07 -20.24 2.40
C ILE A 68 5.84 -21.31 3.48
N ALA A 69 5.32 -22.49 3.09
CA ALA A 69 5.07 -23.58 4.02
C ALA A 69 6.36 -24.07 4.71
N THR A 70 7.44 -24.17 3.95
CA THR A 70 8.76 -24.55 4.47
C THR A 70 9.26 -23.52 5.49
N ASP A 71 9.14 -22.23 5.19
CA ASP A 71 9.57 -21.17 6.09
C ASP A 71 8.72 -21.11 7.38
N ILE A 72 7.40 -21.27 7.24
CA ILE A 72 6.47 -21.37 8.37
C ILE A 72 6.84 -22.55 9.26
N LYS A 73 7.09 -23.72 8.67
CA LYS A 73 7.50 -24.91 9.42
C LYS A 73 8.83 -24.70 10.14
N ASN A 74 9.81 -24.07 9.48
CA ASN A 74 11.11 -23.78 10.09
C ASN A 74 11.01 -22.80 11.26
N LYS A 75 10.13 -21.79 11.16
CA LYS A 75 10.01 -20.71 12.14
C LYS A 75 9.05 -21.02 13.29
N PHE A 76 8.03 -21.85 13.06
CA PHE A 76 7.00 -22.20 14.05
C PHE A 76 6.99 -23.69 14.45
N GLY A 77 7.89 -24.51 13.90
CA GLY A 77 8.02 -25.93 14.23
C GLY A 77 7.00 -26.86 13.58
N GLY A 78 6.08 -26.33 12.76
CA GLY A 78 5.03 -27.14 12.10
C GLY A 78 3.84 -27.51 12.98
N GLU A 79 3.71 -26.90 14.17
CA GLU A 79 2.65 -27.17 15.13
C GLU A 79 1.44 -26.22 14.94
N THR A 80 0.69 -25.95 16.01
CA THR A 80 -0.43 -24.98 16.00
C THR A 80 0.07 -23.55 15.90
N VAL A 81 -0.37 -22.82 14.87
CA VAL A 81 -0.07 -21.40 14.66
C VAL A 81 -1.34 -20.56 14.79
N GLY A 82 -1.25 -19.49 15.56
CA GLY A 82 -2.28 -18.47 15.68
C GLY A 82 -2.04 -17.41 14.61
N VAL A 83 -2.96 -17.28 13.66
CA VAL A 83 -2.86 -16.32 12.55
C VAL A 83 -3.82 -15.19 12.83
N ILE A 84 -3.32 -13.97 13.03
CA ILE A 84 -4.14 -12.86 13.53
C ILE A 84 -4.12 -11.64 12.63
N PHE A 85 -5.25 -10.93 12.61
CA PHE A 85 -5.43 -9.63 11.94
C PHE A 85 -5.00 -9.57 10.47
N PRO A 86 -5.27 -10.61 9.65
CA PRO A 86 -5.02 -10.48 8.22
C PRO A 86 -5.98 -9.50 7.58
N ILE A 87 -5.55 -8.90 6.46
CA ILE A 87 -6.49 -8.27 5.55
C ILE A 87 -7.36 -9.33 4.84
N LEU A 88 -8.61 -8.98 4.56
CA LEU A 88 -9.56 -9.84 3.87
C LEU A 88 -9.34 -9.72 2.36
N SER A 89 -8.48 -10.58 1.82
CA SER A 89 -8.17 -10.55 0.40
C SER A 89 -7.90 -11.94 -0.17
N ARG A 90 -8.60 -12.27 -1.27
CA ARG A 90 -8.32 -13.47 -2.08
C ARG A 90 -6.98 -13.40 -2.80
N ASN A 91 -6.51 -12.20 -3.12
CA ASN A 91 -5.32 -11.98 -3.94
C ASN A 91 -4.06 -11.80 -3.08
N ARG A 92 -4.19 -11.19 -1.90
CA ARG A 92 -3.05 -10.94 -1.01
C ARG A 92 -2.96 -11.98 0.11
N PHE A 93 -4.00 -12.16 0.90
CA PHE A 93 -3.93 -13.01 2.09
C PHE A 93 -4.17 -14.50 1.80
N ALA A 94 -5.16 -14.85 0.98
CA ALA A 94 -5.56 -16.26 0.80
C ALA A 94 -4.42 -17.16 0.30
N ILE A 95 -3.63 -16.67 -0.65
CA ILE A 95 -2.48 -17.42 -1.17
C ILE A 95 -1.38 -17.61 -0.11
N CYS A 96 -1.13 -16.59 0.72
CA CYS A 96 -0.24 -16.70 1.88
C CYS A 96 -0.79 -17.69 2.92
N LEU A 97 -2.10 -17.65 3.18
CA LEU A 97 -2.78 -18.56 4.09
C LEU A 97 -2.65 -20.02 3.64
N ARG A 98 -2.63 -20.30 2.33
CA ARG A 98 -2.36 -21.66 1.82
C ARG A 98 -0.99 -22.15 2.28
N GLY A 99 0.04 -21.30 2.16
CA GLY A 99 1.40 -21.63 2.58
C GLY A 99 1.49 -21.82 4.10
N ILE A 100 0.86 -20.91 4.85
CA ILE A 100 0.78 -21.00 6.32
C ILE A 100 0.10 -22.30 6.76
N ALA A 101 -1.03 -22.65 6.15
CA ALA A 101 -1.78 -23.87 6.45
C ALA A 101 -0.97 -25.13 6.11
N LYS A 102 -0.37 -25.21 4.91
CA LYS A 102 0.50 -26.34 4.55
C LYS A 102 1.71 -26.50 5.48
N GLY A 103 2.22 -25.40 6.02
CA GLY A 103 3.36 -25.38 6.95
C GLY A 103 2.99 -25.69 8.40
N SER A 104 1.72 -25.88 8.73
CA SER A 104 1.21 -25.99 10.10
C SER A 104 0.32 -27.20 10.30
N LYS A 105 0.31 -27.79 11.49
CA LYS A 105 -0.64 -28.85 11.84
C LYS A 105 -2.06 -28.29 12.05
N LYS A 106 -2.16 -27.13 12.70
CA LYS A 106 -3.41 -26.44 13.00
C LYS A 106 -3.25 -24.94 12.82
N VAL A 107 -4.25 -24.30 12.24
CA VAL A 107 -4.35 -22.85 12.15
C VAL A 107 -5.53 -22.38 13.00
N VAL A 108 -5.24 -21.52 13.97
CA VAL A 108 -6.25 -20.76 14.70
C VAL A 108 -6.30 -19.37 14.07
N LEU A 109 -7.28 -19.14 13.21
CA LEU A 109 -7.44 -17.89 12.48
C LEU A 109 -8.30 -16.90 13.28
N MET A 110 -7.71 -15.78 13.68
CA MET A 110 -8.42 -14.70 14.37
C MET A 110 -8.67 -13.54 13.42
N LEU A 111 -9.93 -13.33 13.08
CA LEU A 111 -10.36 -12.24 12.22
C LEU A 111 -10.82 -11.03 13.05
N SER A 112 -10.36 -9.84 12.67
CA SER A 112 -10.90 -8.59 13.20
C SER A 112 -12.34 -8.39 12.74
N TYR A 113 -13.16 -7.73 13.55
CA TYR A 113 -14.55 -7.41 13.20
C TYR A 113 -14.96 -6.04 13.76
N PRO A 114 -15.80 -5.25 13.08
CA PRO A 114 -16.55 -5.59 11.87
C PRO A 114 -15.70 -5.68 10.60
N SER A 115 -14.49 -5.09 10.61
CA SER A 115 -13.58 -5.05 9.46
C SER A 115 -12.12 -5.27 9.84
N ASP A 116 -11.29 -5.54 8.84
CA ASP A 116 -9.83 -5.59 8.97
C ASP A 116 -9.20 -4.19 9.08
N GLU A 117 -7.87 -4.11 9.16
CA GLU A 117 -7.16 -2.83 9.32
C GLU A 117 -7.30 -1.87 8.13
N VAL A 118 -7.60 -2.39 6.93
CA VAL A 118 -7.83 -1.56 5.74
C VAL A 118 -9.31 -1.24 5.55
N GLY A 119 -10.19 -1.72 6.43
CA GLY A 119 -11.62 -1.42 6.38
C GLY A 119 -12.41 -2.37 5.47
N ASN A 120 -11.87 -3.55 5.14
CA ASN A 120 -12.63 -4.59 4.48
C ASN A 120 -13.57 -5.28 5.49
N HIS A 121 -14.88 -5.24 5.22
CA HIS A 121 -15.90 -5.63 6.20
C HIS A 121 -16.29 -7.12 6.08
N LEU A 122 -16.33 -7.80 7.22
CA LEU A 122 -17.05 -9.08 7.38
C LEU A 122 -18.54 -8.85 7.60
N ILE A 123 -18.87 -7.83 8.38
CA ILE A 123 -20.22 -7.43 8.79
C ILE A 123 -20.33 -5.91 8.82
N SER A 124 -21.55 -5.39 8.70
CA SER A 124 -21.79 -3.95 8.88
C SER A 124 -21.71 -3.56 10.35
N MET A 125 -21.35 -2.30 10.61
CA MET A 125 -21.41 -1.75 11.97
C MET A 125 -22.85 -1.75 12.52
N GLU A 126 -23.84 -1.49 11.65
CA GLU A 126 -25.27 -1.57 12.03
C GLU A 126 -25.65 -2.95 12.56
N ALA A 127 -25.17 -4.04 11.92
CA ALA A 127 -25.43 -5.39 12.41
C ALA A 127 -24.78 -5.65 13.78
N VAL A 128 -23.60 -5.08 14.03
CA VAL A 128 -22.94 -5.15 15.34
C VAL A 128 -23.80 -4.47 16.41
N ASP A 129 -24.31 -3.27 16.12
CA ASP A 129 -25.15 -2.49 17.02
C ASP A 129 -26.50 -3.19 17.29
N GLU A 130 -27.15 -3.71 16.25
CA GLU A 130 -28.43 -4.44 16.35
C GLU A 130 -28.33 -5.71 17.20
N LYS A 131 -27.16 -6.34 17.23
CA LYS A 131 -26.90 -7.56 17.99
C LYS A 131 -26.29 -7.31 19.37
N ASP A 132 -26.10 -6.04 19.76
CA ASP A 132 -25.48 -5.61 21.02
C ASP A 132 -24.11 -6.28 21.28
N VAL A 133 -23.32 -6.45 20.21
CA VAL A 133 -21.97 -7.03 20.31
C VAL A 133 -20.96 -5.90 20.51
N ASN A 134 -20.05 -6.05 21.47
CA ASN A 134 -19.00 -5.08 21.71
C ASN A 134 -17.68 -5.51 21.01
N PRO A 135 -17.29 -4.89 19.88
CA PRO A 135 -16.10 -5.28 19.13
C PRO A 135 -14.78 -5.05 19.89
N TYR A 136 -14.77 -4.24 20.95
CA TYR A 136 -13.56 -3.97 21.73
C TYR A 136 -13.33 -4.97 22.86
N ARG A 137 -14.36 -5.72 23.24
CA ARG A 137 -14.31 -6.60 24.41
C ARG A 137 -14.60 -8.05 24.06
N ASP A 138 -15.59 -8.28 23.22
CA ASP A 138 -16.15 -9.60 23.03
C ASP A 138 -15.25 -10.43 22.10
N VAL A 139 -15.23 -11.74 22.35
CA VAL A 139 -14.51 -12.72 21.54
C VAL A 139 -15.55 -13.74 21.11
N LEU A 140 -15.73 -13.88 19.80
CA LEU A 140 -16.73 -14.80 19.25
C LEU A 140 -16.03 -16.04 18.68
N THR A 141 -16.61 -17.20 18.96
CA THR A 141 -16.34 -18.41 18.18
C THR A 141 -17.03 -18.35 16.82
N LEU A 142 -16.63 -19.19 15.88
CA LEU A 142 -17.34 -19.33 14.61
C LEU A 142 -18.84 -19.63 14.80
N ALA A 143 -19.21 -20.51 15.72
CA ALA A 143 -20.61 -20.83 15.99
C ALA A 143 -21.41 -19.59 16.43
N GLN A 144 -20.88 -18.81 17.38
CA GLN A 144 -21.51 -17.57 17.86
C GLN A 144 -21.61 -16.53 16.75
N TYR A 145 -20.54 -16.36 15.96
CA TYR A 145 -20.57 -15.45 14.80
C TYR A 145 -21.67 -15.84 13.81
N ARG A 146 -21.80 -17.14 13.48
CA ARG A 146 -22.84 -17.63 12.57
C ARG A 146 -24.25 -17.52 13.14
N GLU A 147 -24.42 -17.70 14.45
CA GLU A 147 -25.72 -17.49 15.10
C GLU A 147 -26.16 -16.02 15.06
N LEU A 148 -25.22 -15.10 15.32
CA LEU A 148 -25.50 -13.67 15.38
C LEU A 148 -25.69 -13.06 13.99
N PHE A 149 -24.83 -13.44 13.04
CA PHE A 149 -24.69 -12.76 11.75
C PHE A 149 -24.94 -13.66 10.53
N GLY A 150 -24.99 -14.98 10.68
CA GLY A 150 -25.20 -15.89 9.56
C GLY A 150 -24.05 -15.97 8.56
N TYR A 151 -24.38 -16.15 7.28
CA TYR A 151 -23.43 -16.30 6.17
C TYR A 151 -23.35 -15.02 5.36
N GLN A 152 -22.40 -14.17 5.73
CA GLN A 152 -22.26 -12.82 5.18
C GLN A 152 -21.33 -12.83 3.98
N LYS A 153 -21.83 -12.34 2.86
CA LYS A 153 -21.08 -12.23 1.61
C LYS A 153 -20.53 -10.83 1.48
N HIS A 154 -19.25 -10.73 1.11
CA HIS A 154 -18.60 -9.46 0.90
C HIS A 154 -19.22 -8.70 -0.29
N THR A 155 -19.49 -7.40 -0.10
CA THR A 155 -20.25 -6.53 -1.02
C THR A 155 -19.76 -6.58 -2.46
N PHE A 156 -18.45 -6.57 -2.68
CA PHE A 156 -17.87 -6.51 -4.04
C PHE A 156 -17.60 -7.88 -4.66
N THR A 157 -17.42 -8.93 -3.87
CA THR A 157 -16.97 -10.25 -4.38
C THR A 157 -18.06 -11.30 -4.32
N GLY A 158 -19.11 -11.11 -3.51
CA GLY A 158 -20.14 -12.11 -3.26
C GLY A 158 -19.67 -13.35 -2.51
N VAL A 159 -18.46 -13.32 -1.94
CA VAL A 159 -17.82 -14.45 -1.25
C VAL A 159 -17.99 -14.30 0.27
N ASP A 160 -18.35 -15.38 0.94
CA ASP A 160 -18.22 -15.48 2.40
C ASP A 160 -16.75 -15.79 2.73
N TYR A 161 -16.02 -14.77 3.16
CA TYR A 161 -14.59 -14.91 3.44
C TYR A 161 -14.29 -15.86 4.60
N VAL A 162 -15.20 -15.97 5.57
CA VAL A 162 -15.02 -16.85 6.72
C VAL A 162 -15.05 -18.31 6.27
N GLU A 163 -16.08 -18.68 5.49
CA GLU A 163 -16.20 -20.02 4.92
C GLU A 163 -15.06 -20.32 3.94
N TYR A 164 -14.69 -19.34 3.12
CA TYR A 164 -13.61 -19.46 2.16
C TYR A 164 -12.26 -19.77 2.83
N TYR A 165 -11.90 -19.04 3.90
CA TYR A 165 -10.65 -19.28 4.62
C TYR A 165 -10.67 -20.58 5.41
N GLU A 166 -11.80 -20.93 6.05
CA GLU A 166 -11.95 -22.20 6.75
C GLU A 166 -11.71 -23.39 5.81
N SER A 167 -12.35 -23.35 4.64
CA SER A 167 -12.22 -24.39 3.61
C SER A 167 -10.80 -24.47 3.09
N LEU A 168 -10.17 -23.33 2.79
CA LEU A 168 -8.80 -23.26 2.29
C LEU A 168 -7.79 -23.88 3.26
N ILE A 169 -7.91 -23.62 4.57
CA ILE A 169 -7.04 -24.22 5.59
C ILE A 169 -7.19 -25.75 5.59
N ARG A 170 -8.43 -26.25 5.59
CA ARG A 170 -8.73 -27.69 5.58
C ARG A 170 -8.24 -28.38 4.30
N GLU A 171 -8.43 -27.76 3.14
CA GLU A 171 -7.92 -28.25 1.85
C GLU A 171 -6.39 -28.37 1.83
N CYS A 172 -5.69 -27.52 2.58
CA CYS A 172 -4.23 -27.58 2.72
C CYS A 172 -3.76 -28.61 3.75
N GLY A 173 -4.68 -29.35 4.39
CA GLY A 173 -4.38 -30.44 5.32
C GLY A 173 -4.20 -30.03 6.78
N ALA A 174 -4.47 -28.76 7.13
CA ALA A 174 -4.41 -28.28 8.51
C ALA A 174 -5.77 -28.31 9.18
N GLU A 175 -5.79 -28.53 10.50
CA GLU A 175 -6.98 -28.29 11.31
C GLU A 175 -7.30 -26.78 11.32
N ALA A 176 -8.58 -26.44 11.16
CA ALA A 176 -9.04 -25.04 11.12
C ALA A 176 -9.91 -24.72 12.34
N GLU A 177 -9.55 -23.65 13.06
CA GLU A 177 -10.37 -23.03 14.09
C GLU A 177 -10.44 -21.52 13.84
N ILE A 178 -11.65 -20.96 13.81
CA ILE A 178 -11.86 -19.53 13.57
C ILE A 178 -12.47 -18.87 14.80
N ILE A 179 -11.87 -17.75 15.20
CA ILE A 179 -12.37 -16.85 16.23
C ILE A 179 -12.38 -15.41 15.72
N PHE A 180 -13.15 -14.55 16.39
CA PHE A 180 -13.28 -13.13 16.05
C PHE A 180 -12.99 -12.29 17.27
N ALA A 181 -12.03 -11.38 17.16
CA ALA A 181 -11.62 -10.47 18.24
C ALA A 181 -10.77 -9.33 17.66
N ASN A 182 -10.81 -8.16 18.31
CA ASN A 182 -9.91 -7.04 18.01
C ASN A 182 -8.78 -6.87 19.02
N ASN A 183 -8.76 -7.71 20.06
CA ASN A 183 -7.69 -7.75 21.06
C ASN A 183 -6.73 -8.89 20.74
N ALA A 184 -5.48 -8.56 20.38
CA ALA A 184 -4.46 -9.54 20.01
C ALA A 184 -4.28 -10.66 21.04
N LYS A 185 -4.46 -10.35 22.33
CA LYS A 185 -4.29 -11.33 23.43
C LYS A 185 -5.32 -12.46 23.41
N ALA A 186 -6.44 -12.29 22.70
CA ALA A 186 -7.49 -13.31 22.59
C ALA A 186 -7.01 -14.60 21.92
N ILE A 187 -5.89 -14.57 21.18
CA ILE A 187 -5.29 -15.77 20.57
C ILE A 187 -4.52 -16.65 21.56
N LEU A 188 -4.07 -16.09 22.69
CA LEU A 188 -3.12 -16.74 23.60
C LEU A 188 -3.68 -17.94 24.40
N PRO A 189 -5.00 -18.08 24.64
CA PRO A 189 -5.58 -19.32 25.15
C PRO A 189 -5.45 -20.50 24.17
N TYR A 190 -5.27 -20.22 22.87
CA TYR A 190 -5.24 -21.24 21.81
C TYR A 190 -3.82 -21.66 21.43
N THR A 191 -2.86 -20.73 21.46
CA THR A 191 -1.45 -21.02 21.17
C THR A 191 -0.54 -19.88 21.62
N LYS A 192 0.73 -20.21 21.88
CA LYS A 192 1.81 -19.25 22.15
C LYS A 192 2.63 -18.87 20.91
N ASN A 193 2.35 -19.51 19.79
CA ASN A 193 3.01 -19.32 18.50
C ASN A 193 2.10 -18.50 17.59
N VAL A 194 2.43 -17.23 17.39
CA VAL A 194 1.53 -16.26 16.73
C VAL A 194 2.22 -15.60 15.53
N LEU A 195 1.52 -15.63 14.39
CA LEU A 195 1.85 -14.90 13.18
C LEU A 195 0.92 -13.67 13.06
N CYS A 196 1.52 -12.49 13.13
CA CYS A 196 0.84 -11.20 12.94
C CYS A 196 0.72 -10.89 11.45
N CYS A 197 -0.50 -10.78 10.94
CA CYS A 197 -0.77 -10.50 9.53
C CYS A 197 -1.24 -9.07 9.25
N ASP A 198 -1.34 -8.23 10.29
CA ASP A 198 -1.53 -6.80 10.13
C ASP A 198 -0.32 -6.19 9.40
N ILE A 199 -0.56 -5.21 8.54
CA ILE A 199 0.43 -4.49 7.77
C ILE A 199 0.91 -3.33 8.63
N HIS A 200 0.09 -2.31 8.86
CA HIS A 200 0.56 -1.04 9.40
C HIS A 200 0.70 -1.06 10.93
N THR A 201 -0.02 -1.95 11.62
CA THR A 201 -0.03 -2.01 13.09
C THR A 201 0.86 -3.12 13.68
N ARG A 202 1.56 -3.90 12.83
CA ARG A 202 2.33 -5.11 13.19
C ARG A 202 3.27 -4.95 14.35
N ALA A 203 4.02 -3.84 14.39
CA ALA A 203 4.99 -3.59 15.45
C ALA A 203 4.30 -3.46 16.83
N ARG A 204 3.13 -2.80 16.87
CA ARG A 204 2.32 -2.69 18.09
C ARG A 204 1.76 -4.05 18.50
N THR A 205 1.23 -4.81 17.54
CA THR A 205 0.66 -6.15 17.78
C THR A 205 1.71 -7.12 18.31
N LYS A 206 2.87 -7.22 17.65
CA LYS A 206 4.01 -8.03 18.10
C LYS A 206 4.44 -7.68 19.53
N ARG A 207 4.56 -6.39 19.85
CA ARG A 207 4.92 -5.91 21.19
C ARG A 207 3.91 -6.35 22.26
N ILE A 208 2.61 -6.24 21.98
CA ILE A 208 1.54 -6.63 22.92
C ILE A 208 1.61 -8.13 23.21
N LEU A 209 1.76 -8.96 22.19
CA LEU A 209 1.82 -10.42 22.34
C LEU A 209 3.05 -10.89 23.11
N LYS A 210 4.23 -10.35 22.78
CA LYS A 210 5.47 -10.64 23.51
C LYS A 210 5.34 -10.29 25.00
N ALA A 211 4.79 -9.11 25.32
CA ALA A 211 4.55 -8.70 26.70
C ALA A 211 3.50 -9.56 27.43
N ALA A 212 2.59 -10.20 26.71
CA ALA A 212 1.56 -11.08 27.25
C ALA A 212 1.99 -12.56 27.34
N GLY A 213 3.28 -12.86 27.10
CA GLY A 213 3.84 -14.19 27.25
C GLY A 213 3.55 -15.14 26.08
N ALA A 214 3.52 -14.62 24.85
CA ALA A 214 3.69 -15.44 23.65
C ALA A 214 5.16 -15.88 23.50
N GLU A 215 5.39 -17.08 22.96
CA GLU A 215 6.72 -17.70 22.84
C GLU A 215 7.36 -17.36 21.50
N VAL A 216 6.66 -17.64 20.39
CA VAL A 216 7.09 -17.26 19.03
C VAL A 216 6.11 -16.21 18.51
N VAL A 217 6.64 -15.03 18.17
CA VAL A 217 5.85 -13.91 17.64
C VAL A 217 6.58 -13.31 16.46
N LEU A 218 6.07 -13.61 15.26
CA LEU A 218 6.59 -13.12 13.98
C LEU A 218 5.48 -12.41 13.22
N GLY A 219 5.83 -11.51 12.32
CA GLY A 219 4.90 -10.93 11.36
C GLY A 219 5.09 -11.50 9.96
N LEU A 220 4.19 -11.15 9.04
CA LEU A 220 4.38 -11.46 7.60
C LEU A 220 5.67 -10.83 7.04
N ASP A 221 6.14 -9.72 7.63
CA ASP A 221 7.44 -9.11 7.33
C ASP A 221 8.63 -10.02 7.64
N GLU A 222 8.42 -11.03 8.47
CA GLU A 222 9.44 -11.98 8.89
C GLU A 222 9.28 -13.34 8.21
N ILE A 223 8.36 -13.51 7.25
CA ILE A 223 8.21 -14.73 6.43
C ILE A 223 8.72 -14.45 5.02
N LEU A 224 9.59 -15.31 4.50
CA LEU A 224 10.39 -15.08 3.29
C LEU A 224 11.18 -13.77 3.33
N ASN A 225 11.76 -13.46 4.50
CA ASN A 225 12.76 -12.41 4.67
C ASN A 225 14.19 -12.83 4.26
N ALA A 226 14.33 -14.09 3.88
CA ALA A 226 15.51 -14.70 3.27
C ALA A 226 15.04 -15.77 2.27
N PRO A 227 15.85 -16.15 1.27
CA PRO A 227 15.45 -17.16 0.30
C PRO A 227 15.28 -18.52 0.98
N VAL A 228 14.24 -19.25 0.60
CA VAL A 228 13.98 -20.63 1.03
C VAL A 228 13.96 -21.50 -0.22
N ASN A 229 14.78 -22.55 -0.26
CA ASN A 229 14.93 -23.39 -1.46
C ASN A 229 15.31 -22.59 -2.74
N GLY A 230 15.96 -21.44 -2.60
CA GLY A 230 16.29 -20.55 -3.73
C GLY A 230 15.13 -19.66 -4.20
N SER A 231 14.04 -19.56 -3.42
CA SER A 231 12.92 -18.67 -3.71
C SER A 231 13.32 -17.20 -3.77
N GLY A 232 12.43 -16.38 -4.33
CA GLY A 232 12.40 -14.96 -4.06
C GLY A 232 12.24 -14.68 -2.57
N TYR A 233 12.61 -13.46 -2.15
CA TYR A 233 12.48 -12.98 -0.78
C TYR A 233 12.46 -11.45 -0.73
N ASN A 234 12.00 -10.88 0.37
CA ASN A 234 12.14 -9.45 0.67
C ASN A 234 12.63 -9.27 2.11
N ALA A 235 13.85 -8.76 2.30
CA ALA A 235 14.48 -8.68 3.61
C ALA A 235 13.75 -7.77 4.61
N ASP A 236 13.08 -6.74 4.12
CA ASP A 236 12.42 -5.72 4.94
C ASP A 236 10.93 -6.00 5.14
N TYR A 237 10.30 -6.61 4.14
CA TYR A 237 8.85 -6.75 4.07
C TYR A 237 8.35 -8.17 3.96
N GLY A 238 9.21 -9.19 3.79
CA GLY A 238 8.80 -10.58 3.72
C GLY A 238 7.65 -10.81 2.73
N LEU A 239 6.50 -11.28 3.26
CA LEU A 239 5.25 -11.47 2.51
C LEU A 239 4.34 -10.22 2.45
N LEU A 240 4.63 -9.14 3.17
CA LEU A 240 3.87 -7.90 3.05
C LEU A 240 4.03 -7.29 1.65
N GLY A 241 2.94 -6.79 1.08
CA GLY A 241 2.92 -6.29 -0.29
C GLY A 241 3.02 -7.37 -1.37
N SER A 242 3.05 -8.65 -0.99
CA SER A 242 2.98 -9.74 -1.96
C SER A 242 1.58 -9.88 -2.54
N ASN A 243 1.51 -10.39 -3.78
CA ASN A 243 0.25 -10.55 -4.48
C ASN A 243 0.27 -11.86 -5.28
N LYS A 244 -0.89 -12.47 -5.44
CA LYS A 244 -1.07 -13.71 -6.19
C LYS A 244 -0.56 -13.57 -7.63
N ALA A 245 0.37 -14.44 -8.02
CA ALA A 245 0.88 -14.52 -9.40
C ALA A 245 0.21 -15.68 -10.16
N THR A 246 0.11 -16.84 -9.51
CA THR A 246 -0.58 -18.04 -9.98
C THR A 246 -1.39 -18.65 -8.80
N GLU A 247 -2.01 -19.81 -8.99
CA GLU A 247 -2.71 -20.50 -7.88
C GLU A 247 -1.77 -21.03 -6.78
N ASP A 248 -0.48 -21.16 -7.08
CA ASP A 248 0.56 -21.77 -6.24
C ASP A 248 1.78 -20.86 -6.00
N GLN A 249 1.76 -19.62 -6.49
CA GLN A 249 2.88 -18.69 -6.41
C GLN A 249 2.44 -17.27 -6.08
N VAL A 250 3.24 -16.59 -5.25
CA VAL A 250 3.16 -15.15 -5.00
C VAL A 250 4.27 -14.42 -5.74
N LYS A 251 3.95 -13.22 -6.21
CA LYS A 251 4.93 -12.18 -6.54
C LYS A 251 5.17 -11.36 -5.28
N LEU A 252 6.41 -11.28 -4.83
CA LEU A 252 6.78 -10.53 -3.64
C LEU A 252 6.88 -9.03 -3.96
N PHE A 253 6.77 -8.20 -2.92
CA PHE A 253 7.02 -6.77 -3.03
C PHE A 253 8.46 -6.52 -3.53
N PRO A 254 8.71 -5.51 -4.38
CA PRO A 254 10.03 -5.33 -4.97
C PRO A 254 11.05 -4.97 -3.89
N ARG A 255 12.30 -5.32 -4.17
CA ARG A 255 13.46 -5.01 -3.31
C ARG A 255 14.49 -4.21 -4.11
N ASP A 256 15.51 -3.68 -3.46
CA ASP A 256 16.63 -3.00 -4.15
C ASP A 256 16.15 -1.95 -5.17
N CYS A 257 15.09 -1.21 -4.83
CA CYS A 257 14.43 -0.28 -5.74
C CYS A 257 15.23 1.02 -5.95
N GLN A 258 16.12 1.39 -5.03
CA GLN A 258 16.86 2.65 -5.13
C GLN A 258 17.80 2.70 -6.35
N PRO A 259 18.61 1.67 -6.64
CA PRO A 259 19.37 1.60 -7.89
C PRO A 259 18.51 1.76 -9.16
N VAL A 260 17.26 1.29 -9.15
CA VAL A 260 16.35 1.40 -10.29
C VAL A 260 15.96 2.85 -10.53
N VAL A 261 15.50 3.57 -9.50
CA VAL A 261 15.07 4.97 -9.67
C VAL A 261 16.25 5.89 -9.99
N ASP A 262 17.42 5.63 -9.41
CA ASP A 262 18.64 6.41 -9.68
C ASP A 262 19.13 6.20 -11.12
N ALA A 263 19.06 4.97 -11.64
CA ALA A 263 19.45 4.65 -13.02
C ALA A 263 18.50 5.30 -14.04
N ILE A 264 17.18 5.26 -13.80
CA ILE A 264 16.18 5.90 -14.66
C ILE A 264 16.37 7.42 -14.65
N GLN A 265 16.56 8.03 -13.49
CA GLN A 265 16.81 9.47 -13.38
C GLN A 265 18.06 9.85 -14.20
N LYS A 266 19.14 9.06 -14.09
CA LYS A 266 20.37 9.27 -14.85
C LYS A 266 20.13 9.17 -16.36
N GLN A 267 19.51 8.09 -16.85
CA GLN A 267 19.28 7.92 -18.28
C GLN A 267 18.38 9.02 -18.86
N LEU A 268 17.32 9.41 -18.13
CA LEU A 268 16.47 10.52 -18.53
C LEU A 268 17.22 11.85 -18.56
N PHE A 269 18.10 12.10 -17.58
CA PHE A 269 18.94 13.30 -17.58
C PHE A 269 19.89 13.34 -18.78
N GLU A 270 20.54 12.22 -19.11
CA GLU A 270 21.44 12.11 -20.27
C GLU A 270 20.68 12.33 -21.60
N ALA A 271 19.45 11.83 -21.71
CA ALA A 271 18.63 11.94 -22.92
C ALA A 271 17.98 13.33 -23.09
N THR A 272 17.64 14.01 -22.01
CA THR A 272 16.79 15.23 -22.03
C THR A 272 17.50 16.48 -21.55
N GLY A 273 18.59 16.34 -20.81
CA GLY A 273 19.24 17.43 -20.06
C GLY A 273 18.40 17.96 -18.88
N LYS A 274 17.31 17.29 -18.50
CA LYS A 274 16.38 17.71 -17.44
C LYS A 274 16.50 16.86 -16.20
N LYS A 275 16.49 17.51 -15.03
CA LYS A 275 16.50 16.82 -13.74
C LYS A 275 15.07 16.40 -13.37
N ILE A 276 14.72 15.19 -13.78
CA ILE A 276 13.42 14.56 -13.55
C ILE A 276 13.49 13.72 -12.26
N GLU A 277 12.49 13.84 -11.39
CA GLU A 277 12.38 13.00 -10.20
C GLU A 277 11.74 11.65 -10.55
N VAL A 278 12.17 10.59 -9.89
CA VAL A 278 11.73 9.22 -10.20
C VAL A 278 11.28 8.52 -8.92
N MET A 279 10.20 7.74 -8.99
CA MET A 279 9.78 6.90 -7.87
C MET A 279 9.17 5.57 -8.30
N VAL A 280 9.32 4.56 -7.44
CA VAL A 280 8.46 3.38 -7.46
C VAL A 280 7.30 3.67 -6.51
N TYR A 281 6.07 3.48 -6.97
CA TYR A 281 4.87 3.66 -6.14
C TYR A 281 4.15 2.31 -5.99
N GLY A 282 3.69 2.02 -4.77
CA GLY A 282 2.80 0.92 -4.47
C GLY A 282 1.34 1.37 -4.47
N ASP A 283 0.49 0.63 -3.77
CA ASP A 283 -0.91 1.01 -3.57
C ASP A 283 -1.03 2.44 -3.00
N GLY A 284 -2.00 3.19 -3.51
CA GLY A 284 -2.30 4.54 -3.02
C GLY A 284 -2.94 4.54 -1.63
N ALA A 285 -2.88 5.68 -0.96
CA ALA A 285 -3.59 5.90 0.31
C ALA A 285 -5.03 6.38 0.10
N PHE A 286 -5.68 5.99 -1.00
CA PHE A 286 -7.08 6.32 -1.25
C PHE A 286 -8.00 5.45 -0.38
N LYS A 287 -9.01 6.08 0.22
CA LYS A 287 -10.10 5.37 0.91
C LYS A 287 -11.36 5.48 0.07
N ASP A 288 -11.87 4.34 -0.40
CA ASP A 288 -13.14 4.30 -1.11
C ASP A 288 -14.28 4.82 -0.20
N PRO A 289 -15.01 5.87 -0.60
CA PRO A 289 -16.08 6.40 0.22
C PRO A 289 -17.29 5.46 0.33
N ILE A 290 -17.43 4.45 -0.53
CA ILE A 290 -18.58 3.53 -0.49
C ILE A 290 -18.29 2.34 0.42
N GLY A 291 -17.28 1.52 0.08
CA GLY A 291 -16.85 0.35 0.83
C GLY A 291 -16.07 0.69 2.10
N LYS A 292 -15.59 1.93 2.23
CA LYS A 292 -14.72 2.38 3.34
C LYS A 292 -13.41 1.60 3.43
N ILE A 293 -12.99 1.01 2.32
CA ILE A 293 -11.74 0.26 2.18
C ILE A 293 -10.63 1.24 1.79
N TRP A 294 -9.52 1.19 2.51
CA TRP A 294 -8.26 1.81 2.13
C TRP A 294 -7.53 0.90 1.16
N GLU A 295 -7.12 1.43 0.02
CA GLU A 295 -6.34 0.67 -0.96
C GLU A 295 -4.90 0.41 -0.48
N LEU A 296 -4.46 1.00 0.64
CA LEU A 296 -3.11 0.89 1.21
C LEU A 296 -2.82 -0.50 1.82
N ALA A 297 -2.83 -1.55 0.99
CA ALA A 297 -2.52 -2.92 1.36
C ALA A 297 -1.04 -3.27 1.18
N ASP A 298 -0.23 -2.33 0.72
CA ASP A 298 1.23 -2.39 0.70
C ASP A 298 1.84 -1.89 2.02
N PRO A 299 3.07 -2.34 2.38
CA PRO A 299 3.72 -1.91 3.60
C PRO A 299 4.16 -0.44 3.58
N VAL A 300 4.34 0.14 2.40
CA VAL A 300 4.70 1.54 2.16
C VAL A 300 4.13 2.01 0.81
N VAL A 301 3.79 3.30 0.69
CA VAL A 301 3.34 3.89 -0.60
C VAL A 301 4.48 3.95 -1.63
N SER A 302 5.73 4.09 -1.20
CA SER A 302 6.87 4.17 -2.12
C SER A 302 8.10 3.48 -1.53
N PRO A 303 8.56 2.36 -2.11
CA PRO A 303 9.76 1.66 -1.65
C PRO A 303 11.07 2.37 -2.05
N ALA A 304 11.06 3.21 -3.08
CA ALA A 304 12.20 4.04 -3.46
C ALA A 304 11.79 5.25 -4.28
N TYR A 305 12.55 6.32 -4.13
CA TYR A 305 12.34 7.59 -4.82
C TYR A 305 13.64 8.40 -4.86
N THR A 306 13.72 9.35 -5.77
CA THR A 306 14.83 10.30 -5.85
C THR A 306 14.69 11.40 -4.81
N LYS A 307 15.82 11.95 -4.34
CA LYS A 307 15.88 12.90 -3.20
C LYS A 307 14.99 14.13 -3.34
N GLY A 308 14.67 14.56 -4.56
CA GLY A 308 13.82 15.72 -4.78
C GLY A 308 12.35 15.51 -4.39
N LEU A 309 11.95 14.29 -4.03
CA LEU A 309 10.64 13.93 -3.51
C LEU A 309 10.62 13.80 -1.97
N GLU A 310 11.72 14.12 -1.28
CA GLU A 310 11.76 14.15 0.18
C GLU A 310 11.01 15.35 0.75
N GLY A 311 10.36 15.15 1.90
CA GLY A 311 9.68 16.21 2.65
C GLY A 311 8.16 16.23 2.46
N THR A 312 7.57 17.40 2.74
CA THR A 312 6.13 17.65 2.71
C THR A 312 5.84 18.86 1.82
N PRO A 313 4.67 18.97 1.18
CA PRO A 313 4.27 20.20 0.51
C PRO A 313 4.35 21.38 1.48
N ASN A 314 4.86 22.49 0.98
CA ASN A 314 4.85 23.79 1.65
C ASN A 314 4.05 24.73 0.75
N GLU A 315 2.74 24.86 0.97
CA GLU A 315 1.84 25.66 0.13
C GLU A 315 1.07 26.68 0.97
N LEU A 316 0.90 27.88 0.44
CA LEU A 316 0.06 28.92 1.05
C LEU A 316 -1.39 28.73 0.62
N LYS A 317 -2.33 28.95 1.55
CA LYS A 317 -3.77 28.94 1.26
C LYS A 317 -4.17 30.24 0.56
N LEU A 318 -4.12 30.24 -0.77
CA LEU A 318 -4.47 31.43 -1.57
C LEU A 318 -5.84 32.01 -1.23
N LYS A 319 -6.84 31.16 -0.99
CA LYS A 319 -8.19 31.58 -0.58
C LYS A 319 -8.19 32.28 0.79
N TYR A 320 -7.43 31.75 1.75
CA TYR A 320 -7.32 32.38 3.07
C TYR A 320 -6.66 33.75 2.97
N LEU A 321 -5.58 33.88 2.18
CA LEU A 321 -4.92 35.17 1.96
C LEU A 321 -5.86 36.16 1.25
N ALA A 322 -6.63 35.72 0.27
CA ALA A 322 -7.61 36.56 -0.42
C ALA A 322 -8.76 37.00 0.50
N ASP A 323 -9.30 36.09 1.31
CA ASP A 323 -10.48 36.36 2.16
C ASP A 323 -10.13 37.14 3.45
N ASN A 324 -8.87 37.13 3.90
CA ASN A 324 -8.45 37.77 5.15
C ASN A 324 -7.44 38.90 4.89
N ASP A 325 -6.19 38.56 4.60
CA ASP A 325 -5.05 39.49 4.49
C ASP A 325 -5.21 40.50 3.35
N PHE A 326 -5.88 40.11 2.26
CA PHE A 326 -6.08 40.90 1.04
C PHE A 326 -7.54 41.09 0.67
N SER A 327 -8.45 41.00 1.65
CA SER A 327 -9.91 41.13 1.47
C SER A 327 -10.38 42.42 0.77
N ASN A 328 -9.56 43.46 0.78
CA ASN A 328 -9.84 44.75 0.14
C ASN A 328 -9.25 44.88 -1.27
N LEU A 329 -8.50 43.88 -1.76
CA LEU A 329 -7.84 43.91 -3.07
C LEU A 329 -8.62 43.08 -4.08
N GLU A 330 -8.65 43.53 -5.34
CA GLU A 330 -9.30 42.82 -6.44
C GLU A 330 -8.42 42.83 -7.71
N GLY A 331 -8.75 41.96 -8.68
CA GLY A 331 -8.11 41.94 -10.00
C GLY A 331 -6.59 41.76 -9.95
N GLU A 332 -5.86 42.59 -10.71
CA GLU A 332 -4.40 42.51 -10.81
C GLU A 332 -3.68 42.92 -9.52
N GLU A 333 -4.29 43.78 -8.68
CA GLU A 333 -3.69 44.18 -7.39
C GLU A 333 -3.67 43.01 -6.39
N LEU A 334 -4.78 42.26 -6.29
CA LEU A 334 -4.84 41.04 -5.49
C LEU A 334 -3.84 39.99 -5.99
N LYS A 335 -3.74 39.83 -7.31
CA LYS A 335 -2.81 38.90 -7.95
C LYS A 335 -1.35 39.25 -7.63
N ALA A 336 -0.99 40.53 -7.69
CA ALA A 336 0.34 41.02 -7.34
C ALA A 336 0.66 40.79 -5.85
N ALA A 337 -0.28 41.10 -4.95
CA ALA A 337 -0.12 40.89 -3.51
C ALA A 337 0.07 39.41 -3.14
N ILE A 338 -0.72 38.52 -3.75
CA ILE A 338 -0.56 37.08 -3.57
C ILE A 338 0.79 36.59 -4.10
N LYS A 339 1.22 37.04 -5.30
CA LYS A 339 2.54 36.69 -5.86
C LYS A 339 3.68 37.11 -4.93
N ALA A 340 3.63 38.32 -4.39
CA ALA A 340 4.61 38.82 -3.44
C ALA A 340 4.65 37.97 -2.17
N LYS A 341 3.48 37.63 -1.59
CA LYS A 341 3.41 36.79 -0.39
C LYS A 341 3.98 35.38 -0.59
N ILE A 342 3.80 34.80 -1.77
CA ILE A 342 4.40 33.50 -2.13
C ILE A 342 5.93 33.58 -2.17
N HIS A 343 6.50 34.69 -2.63
CA HIS A 343 7.95 34.91 -2.67
C HIS A 343 8.54 35.15 -1.28
N GLU A 344 7.79 35.79 -0.38
CA GLU A 344 8.20 36.09 0.99
C GLU A 344 8.04 34.92 1.96
N LYS A 345 7.49 33.78 1.54
CA LYS A 345 7.14 32.69 2.46
C LYS A 345 8.39 32.02 3.05
N ASP A 346 8.28 31.57 4.30
CA ASP A 346 9.29 30.75 4.96
C ASP A 346 9.32 29.30 4.45
N ASP A 347 10.50 28.68 4.52
CA ASP A 347 10.73 27.27 4.15
C ASP A 347 9.95 26.27 5.04
N ASN A 348 9.46 26.70 6.21
CA ASN A 348 8.64 25.88 7.10
C ASN A 348 7.44 26.67 7.65
N LEU A 349 6.22 26.29 7.24
CA LEU A 349 4.97 26.92 7.67
C LEU A 349 4.28 26.21 8.84
N VAL A 350 4.85 25.12 9.38
CA VAL A 350 4.19 24.30 10.41
C VAL A 350 3.84 25.15 11.65
N GLY A 351 2.54 25.19 11.98
CA GLY A 351 2.05 25.87 13.19
C GLY A 351 1.77 27.36 13.01
N GLN A 352 1.87 27.90 11.79
CA GLN A 352 1.44 29.26 11.49
C GLN A 352 -0.07 29.28 11.16
N MET A 353 -0.78 30.36 11.51
CA MET A 353 -2.21 30.55 11.19
C MET A 353 -2.49 30.35 9.68
N ILE A 354 -1.53 30.72 8.83
CA ILE A 354 -1.61 30.61 7.37
C ILE A 354 -1.55 29.13 6.89
N SER A 355 -1.09 28.21 7.74
CA SER A 355 -1.06 26.76 7.52
C SER A 355 -2.16 25.97 8.24
N GLU A 356 -2.99 26.61 9.08
CA GLU A 356 -3.95 25.91 9.95
C GLU A 356 -4.89 25.01 9.14
N GLY A 357 -4.95 23.72 9.47
CA GLY A 357 -5.85 22.75 8.84
C GLY A 357 -5.25 21.95 7.67
N THR A 358 -3.95 22.01 7.40
CA THR A 358 -3.29 21.02 6.55
C THR A 358 -2.58 19.97 7.40
N THR A 359 -2.97 18.71 7.28
CA THR A 359 -2.18 17.61 7.84
C THR A 359 -0.89 17.51 7.05
N PRO A 360 0.30 17.60 7.68
CA PRO A 360 1.57 17.44 6.98
C PRO A 360 1.61 16.03 6.39
N ARG A 361 1.63 15.96 5.06
CA ARG A 361 1.61 14.72 4.29
C ARG A 361 2.92 14.63 3.53
N ARG A 362 3.55 13.46 3.52
CA ARG A 362 4.77 13.26 2.74
C ARG A 362 4.44 13.41 1.25
N LEU A 363 5.35 14.02 0.50
CA LEU A 363 5.22 14.16 -0.95
C LEU A 363 5.00 12.81 -1.62
N THR A 364 5.79 11.80 -1.25
CA THR A 364 5.71 10.44 -1.80
C THR A 364 4.33 9.80 -1.62
N ASP A 365 3.65 10.08 -0.51
CA ASP A 365 2.35 9.46 -0.21
C ASP A 365 1.24 10.12 -1.04
N LEU A 366 1.33 11.45 -1.23
CA LEU A 366 0.43 12.21 -2.09
C LEU A 366 0.62 11.87 -3.56
N ILE A 367 1.87 11.85 -4.03
CA ILE A 367 2.22 11.55 -5.41
C ILE A 367 1.88 10.10 -5.72
N GLY A 368 2.23 9.14 -4.85
CA GLY A 368 1.87 7.74 -5.03
C GLY A 368 0.36 7.53 -5.12
N SER A 369 -0.43 8.25 -4.30
CA SER A 369 -1.90 8.21 -4.41
C SER A 369 -2.41 8.80 -5.72
N LEU A 370 -1.80 9.89 -6.21
CA LEU A 370 -2.13 10.46 -7.53
C LEU A 370 -1.78 9.49 -8.67
N CYS A 371 -0.62 8.82 -8.58
CA CYS A 371 -0.19 7.82 -9.53
C CYS A 371 -1.18 6.65 -9.56
N ASP A 372 -1.53 6.11 -8.40
CA ASP A 372 -2.47 4.99 -8.27
C ASP A 372 -3.86 5.33 -8.84
N LEU A 373 -4.40 6.52 -8.53
CA LEU A 373 -5.65 7.00 -9.13
C LEU A 373 -5.55 7.14 -10.66
N THR A 374 -4.37 7.47 -11.19
CA THR A 374 -4.14 7.63 -12.63
C THR A 374 -4.03 6.27 -13.32
N SER A 375 -3.25 5.33 -12.79
CA SER A 375 -3.14 3.96 -13.34
C SER A 375 -4.44 3.18 -13.17
N GLY A 376 -5.08 3.31 -12.00
CA GLY A 376 -6.16 2.45 -11.55
C GLY A 376 -5.70 1.01 -11.29
N SER A 377 -6.63 0.19 -10.81
CA SER A 377 -6.38 -1.20 -10.41
C SER A 377 -6.45 -2.23 -11.56
N GLY A 378 -6.66 -1.78 -12.80
CA GLY A 378 -6.84 -2.61 -13.98
C GLY A 378 -5.71 -2.51 -15.00
N ASP A 379 -5.68 -3.45 -15.96
CA ASP A 379 -4.66 -3.52 -17.00
C ASP A 379 -4.92 -2.51 -18.13
N LYS A 380 -4.79 -1.21 -17.83
CA LYS A 380 -4.82 -0.15 -18.85
C LYS A 380 -3.52 -0.10 -19.67
N GLY A 381 -2.56 -0.97 -19.40
CA GLY A 381 -1.24 -0.95 -19.99
C GLY A 381 -0.43 0.31 -19.64
N THR A 382 -0.83 1.06 -18.60
CA THR A 382 -0.17 2.31 -18.17
C THR A 382 0.47 2.19 -16.78
N PRO A 383 1.47 1.32 -16.57
CA PRO A 383 2.13 1.16 -15.27
C PRO A 383 3.11 2.28 -14.94
N ILE A 384 3.33 3.21 -15.87
CA ILE A 384 4.22 4.36 -15.71
C ILE A 384 3.36 5.62 -15.72
N ILE A 385 3.58 6.52 -14.78
CA ILE A 385 2.89 7.80 -14.66
C ILE A 385 3.90 8.92 -14.84
N TRP A 386 3.62 9.83 -15.77
CA TRP A 386 4.40 11.05 -15.94
C TRP A 386 3.58 12.25 -15.46
N ILE A 387 4.08 12.91 -14.41
CA ILE A 387 3.46 14.08 -13.79
C ILE A 387 4.30 15.31 -14.09
N GLN A 388 3.64 16.36 -14.56
CA GLN A 388 4.26 17.66 -14.81
C GLN A 388 3.63 18.72 -13.93
N GLY A 389 4.46 19.62 -13.43
CA GLY A 389 4.03 20.77 -12.66
C GLY A 389 3.44 20.49 -11.30
N TYR A 390 3.91 19.42 -10.66
CA TYR A 390 3.53 19.10 -9.29
C TYR A 390 4.07 20.13 -8.29
N PHE A 391 5.28 20.66 -8.54
CA PHE A 391 5.97 21.60 -7.64
C PHE A 391 5.76 23.07 -7.98
N ASP A 392 4.99 23.35 -9.02
CA ASP A 392 4.74 24.71 -9.45
C ASP A 392 3.77 25.39 -8.48
N ASN A 393 3.93 26.70 -8.36
CA ASN A 393 3.04 27.53 -7.55
C ASN A 393 2.36 28.58 -8.45
N TYR A 394 1.47 29.38 -7.87
CA TYR A 394 0.70 30.40 -8.60
C TYR A 394 1.55 31.47 -9.30
N THR A 395 2.84 31.58 -8.97
CA THR A 395 3.79 32.50 -9.61
C THR A 395 4.56 31.89 -10.77
N ALA A 396 4.52 30.57 -10.95
CA ALA A 396 5.16 29.88 -12.07
C ALA A 396 4.35 30.14 -13.35
N GLU A 397 4.92 30.93 -14.27
CA GLU A 397 4.28 31.35 -15.53
C GLU A 397 4.47 30.38 -16.70
#